data_AF-A0A7C6YBW1-F1
#
_entry.id   AF-A0A7C6YBW1-F1
#
_cell.length_a   1.000
_cell.length_b   1.000
_cell.length_c   1.000
_cell.angle_alpha   90.00
_cell.angle_beta   90.00
_cell.angle_gamma   90.00
#
_symmetry.space_group_name_H-M   'P 1'
#
loop_
_entity.id
_entity.type
_entity.pdbx_description
1 polymer ?
#
loop_
_entity_poly.entity_id
_entity_poly.type
_entity_poly.pdbx_seq_one_letter_code
_entity_poly.pdbx_strand_id
1 'polypeptide(L)'
;MTTTRSQARVPAADAPVARVLPLLGVWHLDREFDYLVPESLSADAVPGTRVRVRFAGRLVDGFLVARSDASDHRGELAWLERVVSPEPVLTPELLRLVEHVARRWVGMRSDVLRLAVPPRHAAAEKSVPPPAAPEPVGPGPVELPEGWGDHPMTARFLEAVTAAVPARAVWTVPPGRDWARALAVLADSVRRRGLQVLLVVPDQRDVDRLTAACREV
;
A
#
# COMPACT_ATOMS: atom_id res chain seq x y z
N MET A 1 7.98 -39.85 -19.89
CA MET A 1 7.48 -38.48 -20.18
C MET A 1 5.98 -38.52 -20.11
N THR A 2 5.39 -38.19 -18.96
CA THR A 2 3.94 -38.16 -18.78
C THR A 2 3.47 -36.76 -19.11
N THR A 3 2.97 -36.56 -20.32
CA THR A 3 2.42 -35.28 -20.76
C THR A 3 1.07 -35.09 -20.07
N THR A 4 1.04 -34.37 -18.95
CA THR A 4 -0.19 -33.96 -18.29
C THR A 4 -1.03 -33.15 -19.28
N ARG A 5 -2.16 -33.72 -19.74
CA ARG A 5 -3.14 -33.00 -20.55
C ARG A 5 -3.58 -31.76 -19.77
N SER A 6 -3.32 -30.58 -20.32
CA SER A 6 -3.90 -29.33 -19.82
C SER A 6 -5.41 -29.51 -19.78
N GLN A 7 -6.03 -29.44 -18.60
CA GLN A 7 -7.48 -29.27 -18.50
C GLN A 7 -7.89 -28.05 -19.33
N ALA A 8 -9.01 -28.14 -20.03
CA ALA A 8 -9.57 -27.01 -20.75
C ALA A 8 -9.91 -25.91 -19.74
N ARG A 9 -9.30 -24.74 -19.88
CA ARG A 9 -9.60 -23.58 -19.05
C ARG A 9 -10.95 -22.99 -19.51
N VAL A 10 -11.87 -22.81 -18.57
CA VAL A 10 -13.16 -22.16 -18.81
C VAL A 10 -13.07 -20.72 -18.26
N PRO A 11 -13.49 -19.68 -19.00
CA PRO A 11 -13.51 -18.31 -18.50
C PRO A 11 -14.41 -18.20 -17.26
N ALA A 12 -14.07 -17.28 -16.37
CA ALA A 12 -14.91 -17.01 -15.20
C ALA A 12 -16.29 -16.49 -15.61
N ALA A 13 -17.34 -16.87 -14.88
CA ALA A 13 -18.72 -16.47 -15.20
C ALA A 13 -18.94 -14.94 -15.06
N ASP A 14 -18.43 -14.36 -13.98
CA ASP A 14 -18.55 -12.93 -13.69
C ASP A 14 -17.21 -12.22 -13.94
N ALA A 15 -17.21 -11.05 -14.59
CA ALA A 15 -16.02 -10.24 -14.85
C ALA A 15 -14.78 -11.02 -15.36
N PRO A 16 -14.88 -11.86 -16.42
CA PRO A 16 -13.82 -12.77 -16.88
C PRO A 16 -12.49 -12.14 -17.25
N VAL A 17 -12.45 -10.83 -17.49
CA VAL A 17 -11.23 -10.12 -17.90
C VAL A 17 -10.56 -9.54 -16.67
N ALA A 18 -9.29 -9.88 -16.47
CA ALA A 18 -8.41 -9.25 -15.49
C ALA A 18 -7.45 -8.31 -16.18
N ARG A 19 -7.43 -7.06 -15.73
CA ARG A 19 -6.42 -6.09 -16.10
C ARG A 19 -5.23 -6.20 -15.16
N VAL A 20 -4.08 -6.60 -15.69
CA VAL A 20 -2.87 -6.90 -14.91
C VAL A 20 -1.76 -5.94 -15.28
N LEU A 21 -1.05 -5.40 -14.28
CA LEU A 21 0.21 -4.68 -14.45
C LEU A 21 1.39 -5.66 -14.23
N PRO A 22 2.07 -6.14 -15.28
CA PRO A 22 3.17 -7.08 -15.14
C PRO A 22 4.47 -6.35 -14.77
N LEU A 23 5.29 -6.96 -13.91
CA LEU A 23 6.54 -6.39 -13.43
C LEU A 23 7.71 -6.66 -14.41
N LEU A 24 7.61 -6.09 -15.61
CA LEU A 24 8.56 -6.36 -16.71
C LEU A 24 9.89 -5.61 -16.59
N GLY A 25 9.89 -4.46 -15.90
CA GLY A 25 11.09 -3.61 -15.77
C GLY A 25 11.54 -2.97 -17.08
N VAL A 26 10.63 -2.79 -18.06
CA VAL A 26 10.92 -2.11 -19.33
C VAL A 26 9.88 -1.04 -19.63
N TRP A 27 10.36 0.16 -19.95
CA TRP A 27 9.55 1.38 -19.95
C TRP A 27 8.39 1.37 -20.96
N HIS A 28 8.65 0.91 -22.19
CA HIS A 28 7.65 0.84 -23.25
C HIS A 28 6.51 -0.16 -23.00
N LEU A 29 6.65 -1.01 -21.96
CA LEU A 29 5.64 -1.99 -21.53
C LEU A 29 5.19 -1.76 -20.08
N ASP A 30 5.48 -0.61 -19.47
CA ASP A 30 4.97 -0.25 -18.15
C ASP A 30 3.49 0.18 -18.22
N ARG A 31 2.64 -0.77 -18.61
CA ARG A 31 1.20 -0.61 -18.75
C ARG A 31 0.46 -1.86 -18.34
N GLU A 32 -0.83 -1.68 -18.17
CA GLU A 32 -1.77 -2.75 -17.94
C GLU A 32 -2.02 -3.55 -19.22
N PHE A 33 -2.23 -4.85 -19.06
CA PHE A 33 -2.59 -5.79 -20.11
C PHE A 33 -3.75 -6.67 -19.65
N ASP A 34 -4.63 -7.00 -20.58
CA ASP A 34 -5.82 -7.79 -20.29
C ASP A 34 -5.55 -9.30 -20.42
N TYR A 35 -6.08 -10.07 -19.49
CA TYR A 35 -5.97 -11.53 -19.42
C TYR A 35 -7.32 -12.15 -19.09
N LEU A 36 -7.56 -13.38 -19.56
CA LEU A 36 -8.72 -14.17 -19.13
C LEU A 36 -8.47 -14.85 -17.79
N VAL A 37 -9.40 -14.69 -16.87
CA VAL A 37 -9.42 -15.38 -15.59
C VAL A 37 -10.12 -16.73 -15.77
N PRO A 38 -9.45 -17.87 -15.49
CA PRO A 38 -10.11 -19.15 -15.40
C PRO A 38 -11.11 -19.17 -14.24
N GLU A 39 -12.26 -19.84 -14.40
CA GLU A 39 -13.27 -20.00 -13.34
C GLU A 39 -12.65 -20.55 -12.04
N SER A 40 -11.71 -21.50 -12.15
CA SER A 40 -11.00 -22.07 -11.00
C SER A 40 -10.15 -21.08 -10.20
N LEU A 41 -9.81 -19.92 -10.77
CA LEU A 41 -9.06 -18.84 -10.11
C LEU A 41 -9.95 -17.64 -9.76
N SER A 42 -11.23 -17.64 -10.13
CA SER A 42 -12.09 -16.46 -10.07
C SER A 42 -12.25 -15.90 -8.65
N ALA A 43 -12.40 -16.79 -7.66
CA ALA A 43 -12.57 -16.41 -6.26
C ALA A 43 -11.31 -15.74 -5.67
N ASP A 44 -10.12 -16.20 -6.05
CA ASP A 44 -8.84 -15.68 -5.53
C ASP A 44 -8.32 -14.48 -6.34
N ALA A 45 -8.69 -14.37 -7.61
CA ALA A 45 -8.23 -13.33 -8.51
C ALA A 45 -9.00 -12.02 -8.29
N VAL A 46 -8.83 -11.40 -7.12
CA VAL A 46 -9.44 -10.10 -6.79
C VAL A 46 -8.49 -8.93 -7.07
N PRO A 47 -9.00 -7.71 -7.36
CA PRO A 47 -8.17 -6.53 -7.50
C PRO A 47 -7.25 -6.32 -6.30
N GLY A 48 -5.99 -5.99 -6.58
CA GLY A 48 -4.93 -5.82 -5.60
C GLY A 48 -4.07 -7.08 -5.38
N THR A 49 -4.50 -8.24 -5.86
CA THR A 49 -3.76 -9.51 -5.66
C THR A 49 -2.53 -9.61 -6.54
N ARG A 50 -1.53 -10.35 -6.03
CA ARG A 50 -0.35 -10.70 -6.81
C ARG A 50 -0.67 -11.92 -7.67
N VAL A 51 -0.36 -11.81 -8.95
CA VAL A 51 -0.64 -12.85 -9.96
C VAL A 51 0.62 -13.19 -10.74
N ARG A 52 0.58 -14.29 -11.49
CA ARG A 52 1.60 -14.64 -12.47
C ARG A 52 0.95 -14.83 -13.83
N VAL A 53 1.56 -14.22 -14.84
CA VAL A 53 1.07 -14.22 -16.22
C VAL A 53 2.17 -14.67 -17.17
N ARG A 54 1.79 -15.20 -18.34
CA ARG A 54 2.74 -15.36 -19.45
C ARG A 54 2.80 -14.07 -20.26
N PHE A 55 3.99 -13.53 -20.45
CA PHE A 55 4.27 -12.41 -21.33
C PHE A 55 5.40 -12.81 -22.28
N ALA A 56 5.13 -12.78 -23.58
CA ALA A 56 6.07 -13.24 -24.62
C ALA A 56 6.72 -14.61 -24.30
N GLY A 57 5.91 -15.58 -23.88
CA GLY A 57 6.34 -16.94 -23.55
C GLY A 57 7.00 -17.15 -22.18
N ARG A 58 7.33 -16.07 -21.45
CA ARG A 58 7.96 -16.12 -20.13
C ARG A 58 6.93 -15.88 -19.03
N LEU A 59 7.12 -16.53 -17.87
CA LEU A 59 6.30 -16.27 -16.69
C LEU A 59 6.85 -15.06 -15.93
N VAL A 60 5.98 -14.07 -15.71
CA VAL A 60 6.30 -12.81 -15.04
C VAL A 60 5.28 -12.57 -13.93
N ASP A 61 5.76 -12.06 -12.79
CA ASP A 61 4.88 -11.64 -11.70
C ASP A 61 4.21 -10.31 -12.05
N GLY A 62 3.00 -10.10 -11.55
CA GLY A 62 2.23 -8.89 -11.77
C GLY A 62 1.21 -8.66 -10.68
N PHE A 63 0.50 -7.54 -10.78
CA PHE A 63 -0.62 -7.23 -9.90
C PHE A 63 -1.91 -7.10 -10.70
N LEU A 64 -2.97 -7.71 -10.20
CA LEU A 64 -4.31 -7.54 -10.76
C LEU A 64 -4.82 -6.16 -10.34
N VAL A 65 -5.04 -5.27 -11.30
CA VAL A 65 -5.48 -3.88 -11.07
C VAL A 65 -7.00 -3.80 -11.02
N ALA A 66 -7.68 -4.49 -11.92
CA ALA A 66 -9.14 -4.47 -12.01
C ALA A 66 -9.68 -5.75 -12.69
N ARG A 67 -10.97 -6.01 -12.52
CA ARG A 67 -11.73 -7.02 -13.28
C ARG A 67 -12.86 -6.35 -14.06
N SER A 68 -13.18 -6.88 -15.24
CA SER A 68 -14.24 -6.38 -16.12
C SER A 68 -14.90 -7.51 -16.91
N ASP A 69 -16.11 -7.25 -17.42
CA ASP A 69 -16.84 -8.21 -18.26
C ASP A 69 -16.31 -8.27 -19.70
N ALA A 70 -15.68 -7.19 -20.16
CA ALA A 70 -15.19 -7.05 -21.52
C ALA A 70 -13.77 -6.46 -21.55
N SER A 71 -13.12 -6.65 -22.69
CA SER A 71 -11.84 -6.04 -23.06
C SER A 71 -12.00 -5.31 -24.39
N ASP A 72 -11.35 -4.16 -24.52
CA ASP A 72 -11.24 -3.45 -25.80
C ASP A 72 -10.19 -4.09 -26.74
N HIS A 73 -9.45 -5.10 -26.25
CA HIS A 73 -8.46 -5.82 -27.03
C HIS A 73 -9.14 -6.66 -28.12
N ARG A 74 -8.72 -6.44 -29.37
CA ARG A 74 -9.31 -7.10 -30.55
C ARG A 74 -8.75 -8.50 -30.84
N GLY A 75 -7.66 -8.90 -30.17
CA GLY A 75 -7.02 -10.19 -30.34
C GLY A 75 -7.45 -11.22 -29.30
N GLU A 76 -6.85 -12.41 -29.35
CA GLU A 76 -7.06 -13.44 -28.33
C GLU A 76 -6.38 -13.04 -27.01
N LEU A 77 -7.14 -13.09 -25.93
CA LEU A 77 -6.62 -12.83 -24.59
C LEU A 77 -5.85 -14.05 -24.08
N ALA A 78 -4.65 -13.80 -23.55
CA ALA A 78 -3.91 -14.82 -22.84
C ALA A 78 -4.58 -15.13 -21.49
N TRP A 79 -4.42 -16.35 -21.01
CA TRP A 79 -4.95 -16.76 -19.71
C TRP A 79 -4.05 -16.30 -18.56
N LEU A 80 -4.68 -15.92 -17.44
CA LEU A 80 -4.02 -15.82 -16.14
C LEU A 80 -3.43 -17.20 -15.78
N GLU A 81 -2.16 -17.25 -15.39
CA GLU A 81 -1.52 -18.54 -15.11
C GLU A 81 -1.83 -19.02 -13.69
N ARG A 82 -1.72 -18.12 -12.71
CA ARG A 82 -2.06 -18.39 -11.31
C ARG A 82 -2.20 -17.11 -10.50
N VAL A 83 -2.97 -17.18 -9.43
CA VAL A 83 -2.92 -16.21 -8.33
C VAL A 83 -1.80 -16.64 -7.38
N VAL A 84 -0.90 -15.71 -7.05
CA VAL A 84 0.26 -15.98 -6.18
C VAL A 84 -0.17 -15.93 -4.71
N SER A 85 -1.03 -14.98 -4.34
CA SER A 85 -1.64 -14.87 -3.01
C SER A 85 -3.00 -14.19 -3.18
N PRO A 86 -4.07 -14.69 -2.54
CA PRO A 86 -5.39 -14.06 -2.59
C PRO A 86 -5.46 -12.75 -1.78
N GLU A 87 -4.41 -12.41 -1.04
CA GLU A 87 -4.34 -11.16 -0.27
C GLU A 87 -4.23 -9.93 -1.20
N PRO A 88 -5.16 -8.97 -1.13
CA PRO A 88 -5.15 -7.76 -1.94
C PRO A 88 -4.18 -6.71 -1.38
N VAL A 89 -2.89 -6.90 -1.66
CA VAL A 89 -1.82 -6.04 -1.16
C VAL A 89 -1.67 -4.72 -1.92
N LEU A 90 -2.12 -4.65 -3.18
CA LEU A 90 -2.11 -3.41 -3.96
C LEU A 90 -3.46 -2.69 -3.81
N THR A 91 -3.55 -1.80 -2.83
CA THR A 91 -4.74 -0.96 -2.63
C THR A 91 -4.85 0.15 -3.69
N PRO A 92 -6.05 0.71 -3.93
CA PRO A 92 -6.21 1.86 -4.83
C PRO A 92 -5.35 3.07 -4.41
N GLU A 93 -5.23 3.32 -3.11
CA GLU A 93 -4.39 4.37 -2.54
C GLU A 93 -2.90 4.13 -2.88
N LEU A 94 -2.44 2.88 -2.73
CA LEU A 94 -1.06 2.51 -3.05
C LEU A 94 -0.79 2.63 -4.55
N LEU A 95 -1.71 2.18 -5.40
CA LEU A 95 -1.60 2.33 -6.84
C LEU A 95 -1.50 3.80 -7.25
N ARG A 96 -2.37 4.67 -6.72
CA ARG A 96 -2.27 6.13 -6.95
C ARG A 96 -0.93 6.68 -6.49
N LEU A 97 -0.43 6.27 -5.32
CA LEU A 97 0.88 6.72 -4.81
C LEU A 97 2.01 6.29 -5.76
N VAL A 98 2.01 5.03 -6.18
CA VAL A 98 2.96 4.47 -7.15
C VAL A 98 2.98 5.28 -8.44
N GLU A 99 1.80 5.58 -9.00
CA GLU A 99 1.65 6.41 -10.20
C GLU A 99 2.22 7.82 -10.02
N HIS A 100 1.95 8.44 -8.87
CA HIS A 100 2.47 9.78 -8.55
C HIS A 100 4.00 9.77 -8.46
N VAL A 101 4.59 8.77 -7.79
CA VAL A 101 6.04 8.62 -7.66
C VAL A 101 6.68 8.35 -9.02
N ALA A 102 6.16 7.38 -9.78
CA ALA A 102 6.66 7.04 -11.11
C ALA A 102 6.61 8.26 -12.04
N ARG A 103 5.48 8.99 -12.09
CA ARG A 103 5.34 10.20 -12.91
C ARG A 103 6.30 11.32 -12.45
N ARG A 104 6.44 11.53 -11.14
CA ARG A 104 7.26 12.62 -10.58
C ARG A 104 8.76 12.44 -10.87
N TRP A 105 9.21 11.20 -10.96
CA TRP A 105 10.62 10.84 -11.13
C TRP A 105 10.94 10.21 -12.48
N VAL A 106 9.97 10.20 -13.41
CA VAL A 106 10.10 9.55 -14.73
C VAL A 106 10.53 8.07 -14.58
N GLY A 107 10.02 7.41 -13.54
CA GLY A 107 10.25 6.00 -13.25
C GLY A 107 9.14 5.10 -13.83
N MET A 108 9.30 3.79 -13.65
CA MET A 108 8.31 2.78 -14.03
C MET A 108 7.47 2.36 -12.82
N ARG A 109 6.17 2.17 -12.99
CA ARG A 109 5.28 1.64 -11.95
C ARG A 109 5.76 0.28 -11.45
N SER A 110 6.24 -0.58 -12.35
CA SER A 110 6.82 -1.88 -11.96
C SER A 110 7.97 -1.76 -10.96
N ASP A 111 8.84 -0.77 -11.15
CA ASP A 111 10.04 -0.56 -10.33
C ASP A 111 9.71 0.07 -8.98
N VAL A 112 8.71 0.93 -8.93
CA VAL A 112 8.20 1.49 -7.67
C VAL A 112 7.45 0.41 -6.90
N LEU A 113 6.62 -0.41 -7.57
CA LEU A 113 5.84 -1.48 -6.93
C LEU A 113 6.70 -2.55 -6.27
N ARG A 114 7.79 -2.98 -6.92
CA ARG A 114 8.70 -3.98 -6.33
C ARG A 114 9.39 -3.47 -5.04
N LEU A 115 9.50 -2.15 -4.86
CA LEU A 115 10.03 -1.52 -3.65
C LEU A 115 8.93 -1.29 -2.61
N ALA A 116 7.73 -0.91 -3.06
CA ALA A 116 6.60 -0.60 -2.20
C ALA A 116 5.96 -1.85 -1.59
N VAL A 117 5.93 -2.97 -2.33
CA VAL A 117 5.33 -4.23 -1.88
C VAL A 117 6.40 -5.30 -1.80
N PRO A 118 6.80 -5.73 -0.59
CA PRO A 118 7.78 -6.79 -0.41
C PRO A 118 7.43 -8.07 -1.17
N PRO A 119 8.43 -8.85 -1.61
CA PRO A 119 8.20 -10.18 -2.17
C PRO A 119 7.39 -11.05 -1.20
N ARG A 120 6.55 -11.94 -1.76
CA ARG A 120 5.75 -12.86 -0.96
C ARG A 120 6.65 -13.75 -0.09
N HIS A 121 6.35 -13.82 1.20
CA HIS A 121 6.90 -14.80 2.13
C HIS A 121 5.78 -15.70 2.68
N ALA A 122 5.62 -16.90 2.11
CA ALA A 122 4.50 -17.79 2.43
C ALA A 122 4.43 -18.21 3.91
N ALA A 123 5.56 -18.32 4.61
CA ALA A 123 5.59 -18.58 6.04
C ALA A 123 5.11 -17.38 6.86
N ALA A 124 5.51 -16.16 6.46
CA ALA A 124 5.08 -14.93 7.12
C ALA A 124 3.56 -14.76 6.99
N GLU A 125 3.00 -14.95 5.79
CA GLU A 125 1.55 -14.87 5.56
C GLU A 125 0.76 -15.83 6.47
N LYS A 126 1.20 -17.08 6.63
CA LYS A 126 0.53 -18.05 7.50
C LYS A 126 0.65 -17.73 8.99
N SER A 127 1.69 -17.00 9.38
CA SER A 127 1.97 -16.65 10.78
C SER A 127 1.27 -15.38 11.25
N VAL A 128 0.73 -14.57 10.32
CA VAL A 128 0.05 -13.32 10.65
C VAL A 128 -1.34 -13.66 11.21
N PRO A 129 -1.62 -13.33 12.49
CA PRO A 129 -2.97 -13.42 13.02
C PRO A 129 -3.90 -12.49 12.23
N PRO A 130 -5.21 -12.74 12.22
CA PRO A 130 -6.17 -11.78 11.66
C PRO A 130 -5.87 -10.38 12.21
N PRO A 131 -5.82 -9.33 11.36
CA PRO A 131 -5.49 -7.99 11.82
C PRO A 131 -6.48 -7.59 12.91
N ALA A 132 -6.00 -7.51 14.16
CA ALA A 132 -6.79 -6.99 15.24
C ALA A 132 -6.94 -5.48 15.01
N ALA A 133 -8.17 -4.98 15.17
CA ALA A 133 -8.37 -3.54 15.19
C ALA A 133 -7.48 -2.96 16.31
N PRO A 134 -6.73 -1.88 16.06
CA PRO A 134 -5.95 -1.25 17.11
C PRO A 134 -6.89 -0.89 18.27
N GLU A 135 -6.45 -1.17 19.50
CA GLU A 135 -7.26 -0.82 20.67
C GLU A 135 -7.55 0.68 20.67
N PRO A 136 -8.82 1.08 20.80
CA PRO A 136 -9.18 2.48 20.78
C PRO A 136 -8.57 3.17 21.99
N VAL A 137 -7.80 4.23 21.74
CA VAL A 137 -7.33 5.10 22.80
C VAL A 137 -8.53 5.93 23.26
N GLY A 138 -8.83 5.88 24.56
CA GLY A 138 -9.93 6.65 25.14
C GLY A 138 -9.79 8.16 24.86
N PRO A 139 -10.92 8.90 24.77
CA PRO A 139 -10.86 10.34 24.51
C PRO A 139 -10.08 11.05 25.62
N GLY A 140 -9.29 12.04 25.23
CA GLY A 140 -8.52 12.87 26.17
C GLY A 140 -8.25 14.26 25.59
N PRO A 141 -7.50 15.10 26.34
CA PRO A 141 -7.22 16.46 25.91
C PRO A 141 -6.37 16.47 24.62
N VAL A 142 -6.53 17.52 23.82
CA VAL A 142 -5.52 17.87 22.81
C VAL A 142 -4.45 18.64 23.55
N GLU A 143 -3.25 18.07 23.62
CA GLU A 143 -2.12 18.71 24.27
C GLU A 143 -1.27 19.47 23.25
N LEU A 144 -0.88 20.69 23.63
CA LEU A 144 0.05 21.51 22.86
C LEU A 144 1.48 21.04 23.16
N PRO A 145 2.25 20.59 22.16
CA PRO A 145 3.65 20.23 22.41
C PRO A 145 4.46 21.38 22.99
N GLU A 146 5.36 21.08 23.92
CA GLU A 146 6.18 22.09 24.58
C GLU A 146 6.99 22.90 23.56
N GLY A 147 7.00 24.22 23.72
CA GLY A 147 7.72 25.14 22.83
C GLY A 147 7.02 25.44 21.50
N TRP A 148 5.81 24.94 21.28
CA TRP A 148 5.02 25.30 20.09
C TRP A 148 4.06 26.48 20.34
N GLY A 149 3.85 26.87 21.60
CA GLY A 149 2.94 27.96 21.99
C GLY A 149 3.35 29.34 21.49
N ASP A 150 4.61 29.52 21.11
CA ASP A 150 5.14 30.80 20.63
C ASP A 150 4.69 31.13 19.19
N HIS A 151 4.16 30.16 18.45
CA HIS A 151 3.78 30.34 17.05
C HIS A 151 2.24 30.47 16.89
N PRO A 152 1.73 31.54 16.24
CA PRO A 152 0.30 31.84 16.21
C PRO A 152 -0.54 30.81 15.44
N MET A 153 0.08 30.05 14.52
CA MET A 153 -0.62 29.04 13.72
C MET A 153 -0.72 27.68 14.40
N THR A 154 -0.09 27.47 15.56
CA THR A 154 -0.04 26.14 16.18
C THR A 154 -1.41 25.62 16.56
N ALA A 155 -2.24 26.47 17.19
CA ALA A 155 -3.60 26.07 17.59
C ALA A 155 -4.45 25.64 16.37
N ARG A 156 -4.37 26.40 15.27
CA ARG A 156 -5.06 26.08 14.01
C ARG A 156 -4.56 24.79 13.38
N PHE A 157 -3.25 24.54 13.44
CA PHE A 157 -2.69 23.29 12.95
C PHE A 157 -3.19 22.09 13.76
N LEU A 158 -3.17 22.19 15.10
CA LEU A 158 -3.67 21.14 16.00
C LEU A 158 -5.16 20.85 15.79
N GLU A 159 -5.97 21.90 15.67
CA GLU A 159 -7.40 21.78 15.36
C GLU A 159 -7.61 21.05 14.02
N ALA A 160 -6.90 21.45 12.97
CA ALA A 160 -7.02 20.83 11.66
C ALA A 160 -6.64 19.34 11.68
N VAL A 161 -5.48 18.98 12.25
CA VAL A 161 -5.03 17.57 12.25
C VAL A 161 -5.89 16.68 13.13
N THR A 162 -6.40 17.19 14.26
CA THR A 162 -7.30 16.43 15.15
C THR A 162 -8.71 16.28 14.57
N ALA A 163 -9.11 17.17 13.66
CA ALA A 163 -10.36 17.08 12.89
C ALA A 163 -10.22 16.31 11.56
N ALA A 164 -9.08 15.65 11.31
CA ALA A 164 -8.76 14.96 10.05
C ALA A 164 -8.82 15.87 8.80
N VAL A 165 -8.61 17.18 8.98
CA VAL A 165 -8.50 18.14 7.88
C VAL A 165 -7.05 18.16 7.39
N PRO A 166 -6.80 18.04 6.07
CA PRO A 166 -5.45 18.09 5.53
C PRO A 166 -4.72 19.39 5.90
N ALA A 167 -3.66 19.27 6.69
CA ALA A 167 -2.81 20.38 7.11
C ALA A 167 -1.33 20.04 6.89
N ARG A 168 -0.54 21.05 6.50
CA ARG A 168 0.91 20.93 6.33
C ARG A 168 1.58 21.98 7.20
N ALA A 169 2.58 21.56 7.95
CA ALA A 169 3.40 22.43 8.76
C ALA A 169 4.88 22.06 8.58
N VAL A 170 5.75 23.03 8.79
CA VAL A 170 7.20 22.84 8.89
C VAL A 170 7.60 23.35 10.25
N TRP A 171 8.28 22.52 11.02
CA TRP A 171 8.80 22.87 12.33
C TRP A 171 10.32 22.74 12.33
N THR A 172 11.01 23.85 12.58
CA THR A 172 12.46 23.86 12.81
C THR A 172 12.70 23.74 14.31
N VAL A 173 13.36 22.66 14.73
CA VAL A 173 13.61 22.37 16.15
C VAL A 173 14.79 23.23 16.65
N PRO A 174 14.59 24.16 17.60
CA PRO A 174 15.70 24.90 18.18
C PRO A 174 16.52 24.03 19.15
N PRO A 175 17.79 24.39 19.41
CA PRO A 175 18.64 23.67 20.36
C PRO A 175 17.98 23.51 21.74
N GLY A 176 18.19 22.36 22.37
CA GLY A 176 17.63 22.05 23.69
C GLY A 176 16.17 21.63 23.72
N ARG A 177 15.46 21.59 22.58
CA ARG A 177 14.10 21.06 22.52
C ARG A 177 14.08 19.55 22.32
N ASP A 178 13.17 18.88 23.03
CA ASP A 178 12.93 17.47 22.84
C ASP A 178 11.90 17.23 21.72
N TRP A 179 12.40 17.14 20.50
CA TRP A 179 11.56 16.88 19.32
C TRP A 179 10.79 15.57 19.41
N ALA A 180 11.35 14.55 20.06
CA ALA A 180 10.74 13.22 20.16
C ALA A 180 9.49 13.27 21.03
N ARG A 181 9.58 13.91 22.21
CA ARG A 181 8.43 14.15 23.10
C ARG A 181 7.36 14.98 22.41
N ALA A 182 7.74 16.04 21.69
CA ALA A 182 6.79 16.89 20.98
C ALA A 182 5.98 16.12 19.91
N LEU A 183 6.65 15.29 19.12
CA LEU A 183 5.98 14.43 18.12
C LEU A 183 5.09 13.37 18.79
N ALA A 184 5.52 12.81 19.93
CA ALA A 184 4.73 11.84 20.68
C ALA A 184 3.43 12.45 21.26
N VAL A 185 3.50 13.67 21.83
CA VAL A 185 2.31 14.44 22.28
C VAL A 185 1.31 14.66 21.15
N LEU A 186 1.83 15.08 19.98
CA LEU A 186 1.01 15.30 18.81
C LEU A 186 0.34 14.00 18.34
N ALA A 187 1.12 12.90 18.30
CA ALA A 187 0.62 11.61 17.88
C ALA A 187 -0.48 11.09 18.82
N ASP A 188 -0.31 11.23 20.14
CA ASP A 188 -1.33 10.87 21.13
C ASP A 188 -2.61 11.71 20.95
N SER A 189 -2.47 13.03 20.81
CA SER A 189 -3.60 13.94 20.57
C SER A 189 -4.42 13.57 19.33
N VAL A 190 -3.77 13.11 18.26
CA VAL A 190 -4.42 12.62 17.03
C VAL A 190 -5.06 11.24 17.25
N ARG A 191 -4.35 10.30 17.91
CA ARG A 191 -4.87 8.95 18.17
C ARG A 191 -6.10 8.93 19.07
N ARG A 192 -6.20 9.83 20.05
CA ARG A 192 -7.39 10.02 20.90
C ARG A 192 -8.63 10.48 20.14
N ARG A 193 -8.50 10.89 18.88
CA ARG A 193 -9.61 11.19 17.96
C ARG A 193 -9.99 10.00 17.08
N GLY A 194 -9.43 8.81 17.34
CA GLY A 194 -9.65 7.62 16.53
C GLY A 194 -8.89 7.62 15.21
N LEU A 195 -7.93 8.53 15.03
CA LEU A 195 -7.10 8.65 13.83
C LEU A 195 -5.80 7.84 13.99
N GLN A 196 -5.17 7.50 12.87
CA GLN A 196 -3.88 6.81 12.84
C GLN A 196 -2.74 7.78 12.54
N VAL A 197 -1.55 7.47 13.03
CA VAL A 197 -0.35 8.32 12.89
C VAL A 197 0.82 7.48 12.40
N LEU A 198 1.52 7.99 11.37
CA LEU A 198 2.79 7.46 10.90
C LEU A 198 3.88 8.49 11.17
N LEU A 199 4.86 8.12 11.98
CA LEU A 199 6.06 8.92 12.23
C LEU A 199 7.24 8.29 11.51
N VAL A 200 7.97 9.10 10.72
CA VAL A 200 9.15 8.66 9.96
C VAL A 200 10.33 9.49 10.42
N VAL A 201 11.42 8.83 10.79
CA VAL A 201 12.65 9.44 11.28
C VAL A 201 13.87 8.88 10.54
N PRO A 202 15.02 9.58 10.53
CA PRO A 202 16.15 9.27 9.65
C PRO A 202 16.78 7.89 9.85
N ASP A 203 16.92 7.43 11.10
CA ASP A 203 17.65 6.20 11.42
C ASP A 203 17.09 5.46 12.65
N GLN A 204 17.67 4.28 12.95
CA GLN A 204 17.23 3.43 14.07
C GLN A 204 17.38 4.09 15.44
N ARG A 205 18.40 4.94 15.64
CA ARG A 205 18.61 5.63 16.91
C ARG A 205 17.48 6.61 17.17
N ASP A 206 17.06 7.33 16.13
CA ASP A 206 15.91 8.23 16.22
C ASP A 206 14.60 7.46 16.40
N VAL A 207 14.45 6.27 15.80
CA VAL A 207 13.30 5.37 16.04
C VAL A 207 13.24 4.96 17.50
N ASP A 208 14.35 4.54 18.10
CA ASP A 208 14.40 4.10 19.48
C ASP A 208 14.06 5.25 20.44
N ARG A 209 14.61 6.44 20.18
CA ARG A 209 14.31 7.66 20.96
C ARG A 209 12.84 8.04 20.88
N LEU A 210 12.26 8.07 19.68
CA LEU A 210 10.86 8.41 19.49
C LEU A 210 9.94 7.34 20.08
N THR A 211 10.32 6.07 19.99
CA THR A 211 9.57 4.95 20.60
C THR A 211 9.56 5.06 22.13
N ALA A 212 10.69 5.42 22.75
CA ALA A 212 10.75 5.68 24.19
C ALA A 212 9.82 6.83 24.57
N ALA A 213 9.88 7.96 23.85
CA ALA A 213 8.99 9.10 24.08
C ALA A 213 7.51 8.71 23.95
N CYS A 214 7.12 7.96 22.91
CA CYS A 214 5.74 7.48 22.72
C CYS A 214 5.24 6.51 23.80
N ARG A 215 6.13 5.87 24.58
CA ARG A 215 5.73 5.02 25.71
C ARG A 215 5.52 5.81 27.00
N GLU A 216 6.08 7.02 27.07
CA GLU A 216 5.96 7.92 28.21
C GLU A 216 4.74 8.86 28.11
N VAL A 217 4.14 8.98 26.91
CA VAL A 217 2.89 9.71 26.64
C VAL A 217 1.71 8.75 26.69
#